data_AF-A0A9D1PZY5-F1
#
_entry.id   AF-A0A9D1PZY5-F1
#
_cell.length_a   1.000
_cell.length_b   1.000
_cell.length_c   1.000
_cell.angle_alpha   90.00
_cell.angle_beta   90.00
_cell.angle_gamma   90.00
#
_symmetry.space_group_name_H-M   'P 1'
#
loop_
_entity.id
_entity.type
_entity.pdbx_description
1 polymer ?
#
loop_
_entity_poly.entity_id
_entity_poly.type
_entity_poly.pdbx_seq_one_letter_code
_entity_poly.pdbx_strand_id
1 'polypeptide(L)'
;MSKGVLKKFFIGTILVSLVVCFIFIAAGCGEANTGRDGRDGIDGRDGLSAYEIFCKNYIYIESEKQWIDDLVSGTLQRVDNSVLEEKIYWRGDINENFEEGEVLLIVDKYFYRKRFTVEDFHMIEADTIELIDDETEGGTRPGSQTYLITLKDKSKQAVVDAVYKLQIYAFARIVCPNHLDTTTDL
;
A
#
# COMPACT_ATOMS: atom_id res chain seq x y z
N MET A 1 30.40 41.87 73.41
CA MET A 1 30.12 41.40 72.03
C MET A 1 28.64 41.59 71.74
N SER A 2 28.31 42.38 70.71
CA SER A 2 26.98 42.98 70.50
C SER A 2 25.95 41.96 69.95
N LYS A 3 24.81 41.83 70.65
CA LYS A 3 23.64 41.01 70.27
C LYS A 3 23.01 41.43 68.92
N GLY A 4 23.42 42.56 68.34
CA GLY A 4 22.90 43.07 67.07
C GLY A 4 23.48 42.42 65.80
N VAL A 5 24.66 41.79 65.87
CA VAL A 5 25.32 41.21 64.68
C VAL A 5 24.73 39.83 64.33
N LEU A 6 24.39 39.03 65.35
CA LEU A 6 23.85 37.68 65.17
C LEU A 6 22.45 37.66 64.53
N LYS A 7 21.62 38.68 64.81
CA LYS A 7 20.25 38.78 64.28
C LYS A 7 20.21 39.16 62.80
N LYS A 8 21.19 39.93 62.31
CA LYS A 8 21.31 40.30 60.89
C LYS A 8 21.84 39.16 60.03
N PHE A 9 22.73 38.33 60.57
CA PHE A 9 23.30 37.19 59.86
C PHE A 9 22.31 36.03 59.67
N PHE A 10 21.38 35.84 60.62
CA PHE A 10 20.35 34.79 60.55
C PHE A 10 19.19 35.10 59.59
N ILE A 11 18.88 36.38 59.35
CA ILE A 11 17.77 36.78 58.47
C ILE A 11 18.19 36.73 56.99
N GLY A 12 19.45 37.06 56.69
CA GLY A 12 19.98 37.02 55.32
C GLY A 12 20.08 35.61 54.73
N THR A 13 20.44 34.60 55.54
CA THR A 13 20.57 33.20 55.09
C THR A 13 19.23 32.52 54.82
N ILE A 14 18.18 32.84 55.57
CA ILE A 14 16.83 32.29 55.36
C ILE A 14 16.21 32.83 54.06
N LEU A 15 16.41 34.12 53.76
CA LEU A 15 15.91 34.74 52.51
C LEU A 15 16.60 34.18 51.26
N VAL A 16 17.91 33.92 51.32
CA VAL A 16 18.64 33.28 50.20
C VAL A 16 18.21 31.82 50.01
N SER A 17 17.95 31.08 51.10
CA SER A 17 17.46 29.70 51.02
C SER A 17 16.05 29.57 50.45
N LEU A 18 15.15 30.52 50.74
CA LEU A 18 13.81 30.57 50.16
C LEU A 18 13.84 30.92 48.66
N VAL A 19 14.70 31.83 48.23
CA VAL A 19 14.87 32.18 46.80
C VAL A 19 15.44 31.00 46.00
N VAL A 20 16.40 30.25 46.56
CA VAL A 20 16.93 29.04 45.91
C VAL A 20 15.89 27.91 45.86
N CYS A 21 15.03 27.75 46.88
CA CYS A 21 13.92 26.78 46.84
C CYS A 21 12.86 27.15 45.78
N PHE A 22 12.64 28.44 45.49
CA PHE A 22 11.68 28.86 44.46
C PHE A 22 12.18 28.62 43.02
N ILE A 23 13.50 28.63 42.78
CA ILE A 23 14.06 28.37 41.45
C ILE A 23 13.90 26.89 41.04
N PHE A 24 13.85 25.96 42.00
CA PHE A 24 13.61 24.54 41.71
C PHE A 24 12.13 24.18 41.46
N ILE A 25 11.18 25.05 41.79
CA ILE A 25 9.74 24.81 41.56
C ILE A 25 9.32 25.23 40.13
N ALA A 26 10.11 26.07 39.45
CA ALA A 26 9.81 26.57 38.11
C ALA A 26 10.45 25.76 36.97
N ALA A 27 11.00 24.58 37.23
CA ALA A 27 11.64 23.72 36.22
C ALA A 27 10.92 22.38 35.97
N GLY A 28 9.75 22.16 36.60
CA GLY A 28 9.11 20.83 36.68
C GLY A 28 7.70 20.73 36.09
N CYS A 29 7.24 21.68 35.30
CA CYS A 29 5.97 21.57 34.58
C CYS A 29 6.22 21.73 33.08
N GLY A 30 7.09 20.89 32.53
CA GLY A 30 7.05 20.62 31.10
C GLY A 30 5.71 19.93 30.83
N GLU A 31 4.85 20.56 30.04
CA GLU A 31 3.68 19.88 29.48
C GLU A 31 4.16 18.54 28.94
N ALA A 32 3.52 17.45 29.40
CA ALA A 32 3.76 16.15 28.82
C ALA A 32 3.35 16.25 27.36
N ASN A 33 4.33 16.43 26.45
CA ASN A 33 4.16 16.17 25.04
C ASN A 33 3.76 14.70 24.95
N THR A 34 2.45 14.43 24.93
CA THR A 34 1.92 13.11 24.62
C THR A 34 2.55 12.74 23.29
N GLY A 35 3.33 11.66 23.28
CA GLY A 35 3.93 11.16 22.04
C GLY A 35 2.84 11.04 20.98
N ARG A 36 3.16 11.37 19.72
CA ARG A 36 2.21 11.14 18.63
C ARG A 36 1.81 9.66 18.65
N ASP A 37 0.53 9.39 18.49
CA ASP A 37 0.05 8.03 18.33
C ASP A 37 0.81 7.36 17.16
N GLY A 38 1.07 6.06 17.30
CA GLY A 38 1.63 5.27 16.21
C GLY A 38 0.69 5.28 15.01
N ARG A 39 1.23 5.13 13.80
CA ARG A 39 0.38 4.91 12.63
C ARG A 39 -0.33 3.57 12.76
N ASP A 40 -1.60 3.53 12.40
CA ASP A 40 -2.35 2.27 12.31
C ASP A 40 -1.69 1.32 11.30
N GLY A 41 -1.79 0.02 11.58
CA GLY A 41 -1.30 -1.02 10.67
C GLY A 41 -2.27 -1.30 9.51
N ILE A 42 -1.79 -2.08 8.55
CA ILE A 42 -2.65 -2.69 7.51
C ILE A 42 -3.60 -3.69 8.14
N ASP A 43 -4.86 -3.64 7.74
CA ASP A 43 -5.82 -4.69 8.08
C ASP A 43 -5.37 -6.04 7.50
N GLY A 44 -5.59 -7.11 8.26
CA GLY A 44 -5.34 -8.46 7.78
C GLY A 44 -6.12 -8.75 6.50
N ARG A 45 -5.52 -9.53 5.59
CA ARG A 45 -6.20 -9.93 4.36
C ARG A 45 -7.15 -11.08 4.61
N ASP A 46 -8.30 -11.04 3.94
CA ASP A 46 -9.18 -12.19 3.81
C ASP A 46 -8.47 -13.34 3.08
N GLY A 47 -8.94 -14.55 3.36
CA GLY A 47 -8.54 -15.74 2.60
C GLY A 47 -9.08 -15.69 1.17
N LEU A 48 -8.41 -16.40 0.26
CA LEU A 48 -8.87 -16.51 -1.13
C LEU A 48 -10.19 -17.30 -1.21
N SER A 49 -11.12 -16.81 -2.02
CA SER A 49 -12.30 -17.54 -2.47
C SER A 49 -11.94 -18.73 -3.38
N ALA A 50 -12.90 -19.63 -3.61
CA ALA A 50 -12.72 -20.74 -4.55
C ALA A 50 -12.42 -20.27 -5.99
N TYR A 51 -13.07 -19.18 -6.41
CA TYR A 51 -12.83 -18.55 -7.70
C TYR A 51 -11.41 -17.97 -7.78
N GLU A 52 -10.96 -17.23 -6.77
CA GLU A 52 -9.60 -16.68 -6.75
C GLU A 52 -8.52 -17.78 -6.73
N ILE A 53 -8.76 -18.88 -6.00
CA ILE A 53 -7.88 -20.06 -6.04
C ILE A 53 -7.83 -20.63 -7.47
N PHE A 54 -8.96 -20.67 -8.20
CA PHE A 54 -8.97 -21.12 -9.57
C PHE A 54 -8.13 -20.21 -10.48
N CYS A 55 -8.37 -18.90 -10.44
CA CYS A 55 -7.62 -17.90 -11.23
C CYS A 55 -6.11 -17.89 -10.91
N LYS A 56 -5.74 -18.22 -9.66
CA LYS A 56 -4.33 -18.35 -9.27
C LYS A 56 -3.61 -19.49 -9.97
N ASN A 57 -4.31 -20.57 -10.29
CA ASN A 57 -3.71 -21.80 -10.82
C ASN A 57 -3.96 -21.98 -12.32
N TYR A 58 -5.00 -21.35 -12.88
CA TYR A 58 -5.43 -21.53 -14.26
C TYR A 58 -5.63 -20.20 -14.97
N ILE A 59 -5.41 -20.19 -16.28
CA ILE A 59 -5.68 -19.06 -17.15
C ILE A 59 -7.20 -18.93 -17.31
N TYR A 60 -7.77 -17.98 -16.57
CA TYR A 60 -9.18 -17.61 -16.63
C TYR A 60 -9.31 -16.10 -16.36
N ILE A 61 -9.97 -15.39 -17.27
CA ILE A 61 -10.05 -13.91 -17.25
C ILE A 61 -11.48 -13.37 -17.22
N GLU A 62 -12.48 -14.26 -17.14
CA GLU A 62 -13.88 -13.87 -17.08
C GLU A 62 -14.35 -13.69 -15.63
N SER A 63 -15.49 -13.01 -15.46
CA SER A 63 -16.07 -12.72 -14.15
C SER A 63 -16.38 -13.97 -13.31
N GLU A 64 -16.47 -13.80 -11.98
CA GLU A 64 -16.89 -14.89 -11.07
C GLU A 64 -18.27 -15.46 -11.44
N LYS A 65 -19.18 -14.62 -11.92
CA LYS A 65 -20.48 -15.08 -12.42
C LYS A 65 -20.32 -16.00 -13.64
N GLN A 66 -19.50 -15.59 -14.61
CA GLN A 66 -19.23 -16.41 -15.79
C GLN A 66 -18.52 -17.71 -15.41
N TRP A 67 -17.63 -17.66 -14.41
CA TRP A 67 -16.97 -18.84 -13.87
C TRP A 67 -17.97 -19.84 -13.28
N ILE A 68 -18.97 -19.36 -12.54
CA ILE A 68 -20.07 -20.22 -12.04
C ILE A 68 -20.86 -20.82 -13.20
N ASP A 69 -21.21 -20.02 -14.21
CA ASP A 69 -21.96 -20.48 -15.38
C ASP A 69 -21.19 -21.57 -16.15
N ASP A 70 -19.88 -21.39 -16.35
CA ASP A 70 -19.00 -22.36 -17.00
C ASP A 70 -18.80 -23.62 -16.15
N LEU A 71 -18.69 -23.46 -14.83
CA LEU A 71 -18.53 -24.56 -13.89
C LEU A 71 -19.78 -25.46 -13.87
N VAL A 72 -20.97 -24.85 -13.79
CA VAL A 72 -22.25 -25.57 -13.70
C VAL A 72 -22.65 -26.18 -15.04
N SER A 73 -22.33 -25.52 -16.16
CA SER A 73 -22.56 -26.07 -17.50
C SER A 73 -21.52 -27.13 -17.91
N GLY A 74 -20.43 -27.28 -17.16
CA GLY A 74 -19.36 -28.24 -17.43
C GLY A 74 -18.43 -27.82 -18.57
N THR A 75 -18.45 -26.55 -18.97
CA THR A 75 -17.60 -25.99 -20.04
C THR A 75 -16.30 -25.37 -19.51
N LEU A 76 -16.15 -25.25 -18.19
CA LEU A 76 -14.98 -24.65 -17.55
C LEU A 76 -13.68 -25.37 -17.95
N GLN A 77 -12.79 -24.63 -18.60
CA GLN A 77 -11.49 -25.14 -19.04
C GLN A 77 -10.43 -24.98 -17.95
N ARG A 78 -9.53 -25.95 -17.84
CA ARG A 78 -8.37 -25.92 -16.93
C ARG A 78 -7.09 -25.79 -17.74
N VAL A 79 -6.79 -24.56 -18.13
CA VAL A 79 -5.54 -24.24 -18.83
C VAL A 79 -4.55 -23.78 -17.77
N ASP A 80 -3.51 -24.57 -17.51
CA ASP A 80 -2.49 -24.26 -16.51
C ASP A 80 -1.68 -23.01 -16.92
N ASN A 81 -1.25 -22.22 -15.94
CA ASN A 81 -0.54 -20.96 -16.17
C ASN A 81 0.98 -21.11 -16.36
N SER A 82 1.52 -22.31 -16.44
CA SER A 82 2.96 -22.58 -16.69
C SER A 82 3.51 -22.04 -18.00
N VAL A 83 2.64 -21.68 -18.95
CA VAL A 83 3.05 -21.05 -20.21
C VAL A 83 3.38 -19.56 -20.06
N LEU A 84 3.01 -18.95 -18.94
CA LEU A 84 3.20 -17.52 -18.67
C LEU A 84 4.59 -17.24 -18.11
N GLU A 85 5.00 -15.98 -18.17
CA GLU A 85 6.23 -15.53 -17.54
C GLU A 85 6.13 -15.60 -16.01
N GLU A 86 7.30 -15.67 -15.36
CA GLU A 86 7.34 -15.63 -13.91
C GLU A 86 6.73 -14.33 -13.39
N LYS A 87 5.74 -14.48 -12.52
CA LYS A 87 5.07 -13.36 -11.87
C LYS A 87 5.98 -12.71 -10.84
N ILE A 88 6.16 -11.40 -10.94
CA ILE A 88 6.95 -10.62 -9.99
C ILE A 88 6.00 -10.04 -8.94
N TYR A 89 5.97 -10.70 -7.78
CA TYR A 89 5.16 -10.27 -6.65
C TYR A 89 5.78 -9.06 -5.96
N TRP A 90 5.00 -7.99 -5.82
CA TRP A 90 5.39 -6.88 -4.95
C TRP A 90 5.45 -7.35 -3.49
N ARG A 91 6.56 -7.04 -2.83
CA ARG A 91 6.82 -7.35 -1.40
C ARG A 91 7.00 -6.08 -0.56
N GLY A 92 6.61 -4.92 -1.09
CA GLY A 92 6.85 -3.64 -0.45
C GLY A 92 5.99 -3.41 0.79
N ASP A 93 6.27 -2.31 1.44
CA ASP A 93 5.64 -1.83 2.67
C ASP A 93 4.59 -0.75 2.34
N ILE A 94 3.43 -0.76 3.02
CA ILE A 94 2.44 0.34 2.92
C ILE A 94 3.06 1.71 3.26
N ASN A 95 4.10 1.71 4.09
CA ASN A 95 4.81 2.92 4.48
C ASN A 95 5.71 3.47 3.36
N GLU A 96 5.87 2.75 2.25
CA GLU A 96 6.56 3.24 1.07
C GLU A 96 5.87 4.47 0.48
N ASN A 97 6.66 5.26 -0.25
CA ASN A 97 6.19 6.47 -0.90
C ASN A 97 5.68 6.12 -2.30
N PHE A 98 4.36 6.09 -2.47
CA PHE A 98 3.68 5.83 -3.73
C PHE A 98 2.45 6.74 -3.85
N GLU A 99 1.96 6.88 -5.08
CA GLU A 99 0.77 7.65 -5.40
C GLU A 99 -0.48 6.93 -4.89
N GLU A 100 -1.19 7.63 -4.01
CA GLU A 100 -2.43 7.15 -3.42
C GLU A 100 -3.52 6.98 -4.47
N GLY A 101 -4.09 5.77 -4.52
CA GLY A 101 -5.11 5.40 -5.50
C GLY A 101 -4.57 5.03 -6.89
N GLU A 102 -3.27 4.84 -7.06
CA GLU A 102 -2.68 4.44 -8.34
C GLU A 102 -1.93 3.11 -8.26
N VAL A 103 -2.19 2.24 -9.24
CA VAL A 103 -1.57 0.92 -9.37
C VAL A 103 -1.03 0.77 -10.78
N LEU A 104 0.22 0.32 -10.90
CA LEU A 104 0.80 -0.10 -12.16
C LEU A 104 0.59 -1.59 -12.36
N LEU A 105 0.04 -1.95 -13.52
CA LEU A 105 -0.16 -3.32 -13.96
C LEU A 105 0.62 -3.55 -15.25
N ILE A 106 1.57 -4.48 -15.21
CA ILE A 106 2.20 -5.01 -16.42
C ILE A 106 1.55 -6.34 -16.75
N VAL A 107 0.91 -6.38 -17.91
CA VAL A 107 0.23 -7.55 -18.45
C VAL A 107 1.24 -8.44 -19.16
N ASP A 108 1.15 -9.74 -18.92
CA ASP A 108 1.96 -10.75 -19.59
C ASP A 108 1.75 -10.70 -21.12
N LYS A 109 2.87 -10.81 -21.86
CA LYS A 109 2.89 -10.69 -23.32
C LYS A 109 1.95 -11.64 -24.05
N TYR A 110 1.52 -12.75 -23.46
CA TYR A 110 0.57 -13.67 -24.11
C TYR A 110 -0.85 -13.11 -24.17
N PHE A 111 -1.15 -12.06 -23.40
CA PHE A 111 -2.43 -11.33 -23.44
C PHE A 111 -2.36 -10.07 -24.32
N TYR A 112 -1.32 -9.90 -25.14
CA TYR A 112 -1.05 -8.69 -25.92
C TYR A 112 -2.17 -8.24 -26.89
N ARG A 113 -3.08 -9.15 -27.25
CA ARG A 113 -4.23 -8.86 -28.13
C ARG A 113 -5.45 -8.30 -27.39
N LYS A 114 -5.51 -8.45 -26.07
CA LYS A 114 -6.58 -7.87 -25.25
C LYS A 114 -6.19 -6.45 -24.90
N ARG A 115 -7.16 -5.54 -25.00
CA ARG A 115 -7.09 -4.20 -24.42
C ARG A 115 -8.02 -4.21 -23.22
N PHE A 116 -7.45 -4.00 -22.04
CA PHE A 116 -8.19 -4.05 -20.79
C PHE A 116 -8.93 -2.74 -20.56
N THR A 117 -10.16 -2.84 -20.04
CA THR A 117 -10.99 -1.72 -19.63
C THR A 117 -11.43 -1.88 -18.19
N VAL A 118 -12.10 -0.88 -17.61
CA VAL A 118 -12.59 -0.93 -16.22
C VAL A 118 -13.49 -2.16 -15.99
N GLU A 119 -14.27 -2.56 -16.99
CA GLU A 119 -15.19 -3.69 -16.94
C GLU A 119 -14.48 -5.05 -16.74
N ASP A 120 -13.20 -5.15 -17.13
CA ASP A 120 -12.40 -6.36 -16.95
C ASP A 120 -11.93 -6.56 -15.50
N PHE A 121 -11.95 -5.50 -14.68
CA PHE A 121 -11.38 -5.48 -13.34
C PHE A 121 -12.44 -5.57 -12.24
N HIS A 122 -13.35 -6.53 -12.33
CA HIS A 122 -14.46 -6.73 -11.38
C HIS A 122 -14.03 -7.04 -9.92
N MET A 123 -12.75 -7.30 -9.67
CA MET A 123 -12.20 -7.64 -8.35
C MET A 123 -11.75 -6.41 -7.54
N ILE A 124 -11.61 -5.26 -8.20
CA ILE A 124 -11.20 -3.99 -7.60
C ILE A 124 -12.16 -2.89 -8.03
N GLU A 125 -12.27 -1.83 -7.22
CA GLU A 125 -13.05 -0.65 -7.56
C GLU A 125 -12.21 0.33 -8.38
N ALA A 126 -11.93 -0.03 -9.64
CA ALA A 126 -11.24 0.86 -10.58
C ALA A 126 -12.15 2.00 -11.04
N ASP A 127 -11.58 3.20 -11.15
CA ASP A 127 -12.18 4.41 -11.73
C ASP A 127 -11.74 4.58 -13.19
N THR A 128 -10.42 4.52 -13.45
CA THR A 128 -9.87 4.54 -14.81
C THR A 128 -8.80 3.46 -15.03
N ILE A 129 -8.67 3.05 -16.29
CA ILE A 129 -7.64 2.12 -16.79
C ILE A 129 -7.02 2.76 -18.02
N GLU A 130 -5.75 3.10 -17.95
CA GLU A 130 -5.04 3.82 -19.02
C GLU A 130 -3.86 2.98 -19.50
N LEU A 131 -3.81 2.69 -20.80
CA LEU A 131 -2.64 2.06 -21.42
C LEU A 131 -1.54 3.13 -21.55
N ILE A 132 -0.47 2.97 -20.79
CA ILE A 132 0.64 3.94 -20.74
C ILE A 132 1.86 3.50 -21.54
N ASP A 133 2.01 2.19 -21.77
CA ASP A 133 3.09 1.62 -22.59
C ASP A 133 2.65 0.33 -23.27
N ASP A 134 3.11 0.11 -24.50
CA ASP A 134 2.72 -1.02 -25.35
C ASP A 134 3.93 -1.48 -26.18
N GLU A 135 4.57 -2.56 -25.75
CA GLU A 135 5.78 -3.11 -26.35
C GLU A 135 5.50 -4.00 -27.58
N THR A 136 4.26 -4.01 -28.11
CA THR A 136 3.86 -4.91 -29.20
C THR A 136 4.36 -4.52 -30.60
N GLU A 137 5.48 -3.78 -30.69
CA GLU A 137 6.04 -3.14 -31.89
C GLU A 137 5.62 -3.80 -33.22
N GLY A 138 4.86 -3.07 -34.04
CA GLY A 138 4.47 -3.50 -35.39
C GLY A 138 3.44 -4.64 -35.44
N GLY A 139 2.79 -4.99 -34.32
CA GLY A 139 1.63 -5.88 -34.23
C GLY A 139 1.90 -7.35 -34.54
N THR A 140 3.16 -7.71 -34.82
CA THR A 140 3.55 -9.06 -35.26
C THR A 140 4.23 -9.89 -34.18
N ARG A 141 4.73 -9.27 -33.09
CA ARG A 141 5.37 -9.97 -31.97
C ARG A 141 4.60 -9.75 -30.66
N PRO A 142 4.46 -10.78 -29.81
CA PRO A 142 3.96 -10.58 -28.46
C PRO A 142 4.86 -9.61 -27.69
N GLY A 143 4.26 -8.62 -27.05
CA GLY A 143 4.92 -7.64 -26.19
C GLY A 143 4.06 -7.37 -24.95
N SER A 144 4.69 -6.88 -23.89
CA SER A 144 3.98 -6.50 -22.67
C SER A 144 3.11 -5.27 -22.92
N GLN A 145 2.07 -5.11 -22.11
CA GLN A 145 1.32 -3.87 -22.03
C GLN A 145 1.35 -3.38 -20.59
N THR A 146 1.60 -2.10 -20.39
CA THR A 146 1.60 -1.47 -19.07
C THR A 146 0.41 -0.56 -18.94
N TYR A 147 -0.34 -0.76 -17.86
CA TYR A 147 -1.53 0.00 -17.52
C TYR A 147 -1.33 0.77 -16.22
N LEU A 148 -1.76 2.03 -16.22
CA LEU A 148 -2.04 2.79 -15.00
C LEU A 148 -3.51 2.58 -14.62
N ILE A 149 -3.72 2.10 -13.41
CA ILE A 149 -5.04 1.87 -12.83
C ILE A 149 -5.25 2.92 -11.74
N THR A 150 -6.31 3.69 -11.90
CA THR A 150 -6.74 4.71 -10.94
C THR A 150 -7.92 4.14 -10.16
N LEU A 151 -7.80 3.97 -8.85
CA LEU A 151 -8.84 3.40 -7.98
C LEU A 151 -9.86 4.45 -7.54
N LYS A 152 -11.11 4.05 -7.26
CA LYS A 152 -12.12 4.98 -6.70
C LYS A 152 -11.79 5.38 -5.26
N ASP A 153 -11.40 4.42 -4.43
CA ASP A 153 -10.82 4.70 -3.12
C ASP A 153 -9.33 4.98 -3.28
N LYS A 154 -8.91 6.17 -2.86
CA LYS A 154 -7.53 6.65 -2.97
C LYS A 154 -6.65 6.25 -1.78
N SER A 155 -7.21 5.56 -0.78
CA SER A 155 -6.46 5.18 0.41
C SER A 155 -5.28 4.26 0.07
N LYS A 156 -4.22 4.34 0.88
CA LYS A 156 -3.09 3.40 0.79
C LYS A 156 -3.52 1.94 0.98
N GLN A 157 -4.49 1.69 1.84
CA GLN A 157 -5.06 0.35 2.04
C GLN A 157 -5.69 -0.16 0.74
N ALA A 158 -6.47 0.67 0.03
CA ALA A 158 -7.07 0.28 -1.25
C ALA A 158 -6.03 -0.05 -2.32
N VAL A 159 -4.92 0.71 -2.40
CA VAL A 159 -3.79 0.40 -3.29
C VAL A 159 -3.20 -0.97 -2.96
N VAL A 160 -2.92 -1.22 -1.68
CA VAL A 160 -2.35 -2.49 -1.21
C VAL A 160 -3.28 -3.66 -1.50
N ASP A 161 -4.57 -3.52 -1.23
CA ASP A 161 -5.58 -4.55 -1.49
C ASP A 161 -5.71 -4.83 -2.99
N ALA A 162 -5.72 -3.78 -3.82
CA ALA A 162 -5.78 -3.92 -5.27
C ALA A 162 -4.55 -4.64 -5.83
N VAL A 163 -3.35 -4.26 -5.36
CA VAL A 163 -2.10 -4.92 -5.74
C VAL A 163 -2.16 -6.41 -5.44
N TYR A 164 -2.59 -6.81 -4.24
CA TYR A 164 -2.70 -8.23 -3.87
C TYR A 164 -3.79 -8.97 -4.66
N LYS A 165 -4.95 -8.36 -4.90
CA LYS A 165 -6.02 -8.97 -5.68
C LYS A 165 -5.60 -9.20 -7.13
N LEU A 166 -5.00 -8.21 -7.77
CA LEU A 166 -4.53 -8.33 -9.16
C LEU A 166 -3.38 -9.34 -9.29
N GLN A 167 -2.57 -9.52 -8.24
CA GLN A 167 -1.54 -10.57 -8.21
C GLN A 167 -2.10 -12.00 -8.27
N ILE A 168 -3.40 -12.21 -8.13
CA ILE A 168 -4.03 -13.53 -8.29
C ILE A 168 -4.15 -13.92 -9.77
N TYR A 169 -4.39 -12.97 -10.66
CA TYR A 169 -4.83 -13.28 -12.02
C TYR A 169 -3.68 -13.60 -12.96
N ALA A 170 -3.94 -14.54 -13.86
CA ALA A 170 -2.98 -15.03 -14.84
C ALA A 170 -2.42 -13.93 -15.75
N PHE A 171 -3.24 -12.96 -16.17
CA PHE A 171 -2.78 -11.90 -17.06
C PHE A 171 -1.74 -10.97 -16.44
N ALA A 172 -1.66 -10.87 -15.11
CA ALA A 172 -0.78 -9.94 -14.45
C ALA A 172 0.61 -10.55 -14.26
N ARG A 173 1.62 -9.96 -14.92
CA ARG A 173 3.03 -10.30 -14.75
C ARG A 173 3.64 -9.53 -13.58
N ILE A 174 3.38 -8.22 -13.51
CA ILE A 174 3.83 -7.35 -12.41
C ILE A 174 2.64 -6.51 -11.96
N VAL A 175 2.49 -6.36 -10.64
CA VAL A 175 1.55 -5.40 -10.06
C VAL A 175 2.21 -4.73 -8.88
N CYS A 176 2.29 -3.40 -8.91
CA CYS A 176 2.89 -2.60 -7.86
C CYS A 176 2.16 -1.25 -7.70
N PRO A 177 2.29 -0.60 -6.54
CA PRO A 177 1.92 0.81 -6.40
C PRO A 177 2.70 1.69 -7.39
N ASN A 178 2.10 2.78 -7.86
CA ASN A 178 2.84 3.76 -8.65
C ASN A 178 3.81 4.54 -7.74
N HIS A 179 5.11 4.24 -7.82
CA HIS A 179 6.10 4.88 -6.96
C HIS A 179 6.33 6.34 -7.36
N LEU A 180 6.35 7.24 -6.37
CA LEU A 180 6.59 8.67 -6.57
C LEU A 180 8.05 9.01 -6.92
N ASP A 181 8.96 8.04 -6.91
CA ASP A 181 10.39 8.30 -7.12
C ASP A 181 10.71 8.52 -8.60
N THR A 182 10.93 9.77 -8.96
CA THR A 182 11.40 10.25 -10.27
C THR A 182 12.82 9.79 -10.67
N THR A 183 13.37 8.75 -10.06
CA THR A 183 14.70 8.23 -10.39
C THR A 183 14.80 6.72 -10.15
N THR A 184 14.78 5.97 -11.26
CA THR A 184 15.49 4.70 -11.52
C THR A 184 15.35 3.56 -10.51
N ASP A 185 14.58 2.52 -10.88
CA ASP A 185 15.11 1.22 -11.31
C ASP A 185 13.96 0.20 -11.43
N LEU A 186 13.44 0.05 -12.66
CA LEU A 186 12.79 -1.18 -13.14
C LEU A 186 13.83 -2.02 -13.88
#